data_AF-A0A661S9J6-F1
#
_entry.id   AF-A0A661S9J6-F1
#
_cell.length_a   1.000
_cell.length_b   1.000
_cell.length_c   1.000
_cell.angle_alpha   90.00
_cell.angle_beta   90.00
_cell.angle_gamma   90.00
#
_symmetry.space_group_name_H-M   'P 1'
#
loop_
_entity.id
_entity.type
_entity.pdbx_description
1 polymer ?
#
loop_
_entity_poly.entity_id
_entity_poly.type
_entity_poly.pdbx_seq_one_letter_code
_entity_poly.pdbx_strand_id
1 'polypeptide(L)'
;NAGVGPMAAVAGAIAEHVGFGLLSHTNEVVVENGGDIFLKTDTPVTIGIFAGKSRLSLKIGLRLAFGNMPVSVCTSSGTVGHSLSLGKADAVCVVSASCAFADAAATSIGNRIKSEADIRKAIDFGKKMRDIMGIVVITGDKIGVWGEIEIVPIKGKKG
;
A
#
# COMPACT_ATOMS: atom_id res chain seq x y z
N ASN A 1 14.07 -6.08 -7.42
CA ASN A 1 14.29 -4.61 -7.46
C ASN A 1 13.09 -3.97 -8.16
N ALA A 2 12.51 -2.89 -7.61
CA ALA A 2 11.33 -2.20 -8.13
C ALA A 2 11.63 -1.21 -9.29
N GLY A 3 12.91 -0.96 -9.60
CA GLY A 3 13.30 -0.12 -10.76
C GLY A 3 13.03 1.37 -10.57
N VAL A 4 13.12 1.85 -9.33
CA VAL A 4 13.01 3.27 -8.92
C VAL A 4 14.23 3.65 -8.07
N GLY A 5 14.45 4.96 -7.86
CA GLY A 5 15.53 5.44 -7.00
C GLY A 5 15.30 5.10 -5.52
N PRO A 6 16.36 5.04 -4.69
CA PRO A 6 16.28 4.60 -3.29
C PRO A 6 15.37 5.47 -2.42
N MET A 7 15.19 6.75 -2.76
CA MET A 7 14.28 7.65 -2.05
C MET A 7 12.81 7.19 -2.10
N ALA A 8 12.44 6.37 -3.08
CA ALA A 8 11.09 5.81 -3.18
C ALA A 8 10.83 4.66 -2.18
N ALA A 9 11.78 4.32 -1.32
CA ALA A 9 11.65 3.28 -0.30
C ALA A 9 11.78 3.82 1.13
N VAL A 10 12.03 5.13 1.28
CA VAL A 10 12.52 5.70 2.54
C VAL A 10 11.47 5.65 3.63
N ALA A 11 10.22 5.94 3.30
CA ALA A 11 9.14 5.99 4.28
C ALA A 11 8.80 4.59 4.78
N GLY A 12 8.70 3.63 3.85
CA GLY A 12 8.55 2.22 4.17
C GLY A 12 9.72 1.66 4.98
N ALA A 13 10.97 1.98 4.61
CA ALA A 13 12.15 1.54 5.35
C ALA A 13 12.18 2.04 6.80
N ILE A 14 11.78 3.30 7.03
CA ILE A 14 11.68 3.86 8.39
C ILE A 14 10.59 3.13 9.17
N ALA A 15 9.40 2.93 8.59
CA ALA A 15 8.30 2.24 9.26
C ALA A 15 8.69 0.80 9.66
N GLU A 16 9.37 0.08 8.78
CA GLU A 16 9.87 -1.27 9.03
C GLU A 16 10.93 -1.29 10.14
N HIS A 17 11.91 -0.38 10.09
CA HIS A 17 12.97 -0.33 11.09
C HIS A 17 12.42 -0.03 12.50
N VAL A 18 11.52 0.95 12.61
CA VAL A 18 10.82 1.25 13.87
C VAL A 18 9.98 0.07 14.31
N GLY A 19 9.26 -0.57 13.37
CA GLY A 19 8.41 -1.72 13.63
C GLY A 19 9.16 -2.88 14.27
N PHE A 20 10.28 -3.30 13.66
CA PHE A 20 11.14 -4.34 14.22
C PHE A 20 11.78 -3.96 15.56
N GLY A 21 12.15 -2.70 15.74
CA GLY A 21 12.63 -2.20 17.03
C GLY A 21 11.60 -2.39 18.15
N LEU A 22 10.34 -2.02 17.89
CA LEU A 22 9.23 -2.14 18.85
C LEU A 22 8.85 -3.60 19.15
N LEU A 23 9.03 -4.51 18.18
CA LEU A 23 8.75 -5.94 18.38
C LEU A 23 9.63 -6.62 19.43
N SER A 24 10.72 -5.98 19.85
CA SER A 24 11.51 -6.43 21.01
C SER A 24 10.81 -6.19 22.36
N HIS A 25 9.75 -5.38 22.38
CA HIS A 25 9.05 -4.95 23.59
C HIS A 25 7.57 -5.34 23.61
N THR A 26 6.98 -5.66 22.46
CA THR A 26 5.56 -6.04 22.34
C THR A 26 5.37 -7.05 21.20
N ASN A 27 4.34 -7.88 21.33
CA ASN A 27 3.95 -8.83 20.28
C ASN A 27 3.05 -8.20 19.22
N GLU A 28 2.49 -7.01 19.43
CA GLU A 28 1.64 -6.35 18.43
C GLU A 28 2.15 -4.94 18.18
N VAL A 29 2.35 -4.61 16.90
CA VAL A 29 2.92 -3.34 16.44
C VAL A 29 2.22 -2.92 15.15
N VAL A 30 1.82 -1.66 15.10
CA VAL A 30 1.44 -0.96 13.87
C VAL A 30 2.23 0.33 13.83
N VAL A 31 3.01 0.54 12.76
CA VAL A 31 3.73 1.77 12.50
C VAL A 31 3.23 2.35 11.20
N GLU A 32 2.68 3.55 11.26
CA GLU A 32 2.29 4.33 10.08
C GLU A 32 3.31 5.47 9.89
N ASN A 33 3.91 5.53 8.71
CA ASN A 33 4.72 6.66 8.27
C ASN A 33 4.12 7.25 6.99
N GLY A 34 3.02 7.99 7.16
CA GLY A 34 2.25 8.51 6.03
C GLY A 34 1.48 7.41 5.31
N GLY A 35 1.82 7.14 4.04
CA GLY A 35 1.15 6.11 3.23
C GLY A 35 1.61 4.68 3.50
N ASP A 36 2.65 4.52 4.32
CA ASP A 36 3.41 3.28 4.45
C ASP A 36 3.28 2.71 5.85
N ILE A 37 2.81 1.47 5.91
CA ILE A 37 2.41 0.82 7.15
C ILE A 37 3.23 -0.46 7.29
N PHE A 38 3.95 -0.57 8.41
CA PHE A 38 4.41 -1.85 8.94
C PHE A 38 3.40 -2.37 9.96
N LEU A 39 3.06 -3.65 9.87
CA LEU A 39 2.18 -4.29 10.85
C LEU A 39 2.65 -5.68 11.25
N LYS A 40 2.47 -5.99 12.52
CA LYS A 40 2.44 -7.34 13.05
C LYS A 40 1.38 -7.37 14.14
N THR A 41 0.33 -8.15 13.93
CA THR A 41 -0.80 -8.30 14.87
C THR A 41 -1.19 -9.76 14.97
N ASP A 42 -1.73 -10.18 16.11
CA ASP A 42 -2.17 -11.58 16.31
C ASP A 42 -3.60 -11.79 15.78
N THR A 43 -4.31 -10.69 15.53
CA THR A 43 -5.67 -10.69 14.97
C THR A 43 -5.72 -9.99 13.61
N PRO A 44 -6.70 -10.34 12.74
CA PRO A 44 -6.88 -9.67 11.46
C PRO A 44 -7.16 -8.17 11.63
N VAL A 45 -6.53 -7.35 10.79
CA VAL A 45 -6.72 -5.89 10.77
C VAL A 45 -7.38 -5.44 9.47
N THR A 46 -8.06 -4.29 9.52
CA THR A 46 -8.60 -3.63 8.33
C THR A 46 -7.95 -2.26 8.18
N ILE A 47 -7.23 -2.07 7.08
CA ILE A 47 -6.54 -0.82 6.75
C ILE A 47 -7.42 -0.02 5.80
N GLY A 48 -7.88 1.15 6.22
CA GLY A 48 -8.65 2.03 5.35
C GLY A 48 -7.80 2.61 4.22
N ILE A 49 -8.34 2.64 3.00
CA ILE A 49 -7.62 3.21 1.85
C ILE A 49 -8.08 4.66 1.64
N PHE A 50 -7.16 5.60 1.78
CA PHE A 50 -7.37 6.99 1.41
C PHE A 50 -6.95 7.19 -0.05
N ALA A 51 -7.91 7.55 -0.90
CA ALA A 51 -7.72 7.71 -2.34
C ALA A 51 -8.15 9.11 -2.81
N GLY A 52 -7.81 10.13 -2.02
CA GLY A 52 -8.06 11.53 -2.35
C GLY A 52 -9.53 11.83 -2.62
N LYS A 53 -9.82 12.40 -3.81
CA LYS A 53 -11.17 12.78 -4.24
C LYS A 53 -11.99 11.62 -4.81
N SER A 54 -11.41 10.42 -4.93
CA SER A 54 -12.15 9.23 -5.37
C SER A 54 -13.37 8.99 -4.49
N ARG A 55 -14.48 8.58 -5.11
CA ARG A 55 -15.70 8.19 -4.37
C ARG A 55 -15.48 6.97 -3.47
N LEU A 56 -14.38 6.23 -3.65
CA LEU A 56 -13.99 5.06 -2.88
C LEU A 56 -13.12 5.42 -1.66
N SER A 57 -12.60 6.65 -1.59
CA SER A 57 -11.74 7.13 -0.50
C SER A 57 -12.43 6.95 0.86
N LEU A 58 -11.77 6.23 1.79
CA LEU A 58 -12.26 5.90 3.14
C LEU A 58 -13.63 5.19 3.17
N LYS A 59 -14.02 4.53 2.08
CA LYS A 59 -15.20 3.65 2.02
C LYS A 59 -14.86 2.18 1.86
N ILE A 60 -13.62 1.89 1.51
CA ILE A 60 -13.08 0.54 1.41
C ILE A 60 -11.86 0.39 2.30
N GLY A 61 -11.67 -0.81 2.82
CA GLY A 61 -10.49 -1.21 3.55
C GLY A 61 -9.91 -2.49 2.98
N LEU A 62 -8.61 -2.66 3.21
CA LEU A 62 -7.87 -3.87 2.94
C LEU A 62 -7.83 -4.68 4.24
N ARG A 63 -8.54 -5.82 4.27
CA ARG A 63 -8.53 -6.73 5.40
C ARG A 63 -7.39 -7.73 5.22
N LEU A 64 -6.52 -7.80 6.22
CA LEU A 64 -5.32 -8.62 6.21
C LEU A 64 -5.35 -9.63 7.36
N ALA A 65 -4.98 -10.86 7.04
CA ALA A 65 -4.91 -11.97 7.99
C ALA A 65 -3.63 -12.79 7.74
N PHE A 66 -2.48 -12.24 8.12
CA PHE A 66 -1.18 -12.89 7.93
C PHE A 66 -0.63 -13.57 9.20
N GLY A 67 -1.44 -13.65 10.25
CA GLY A 67 -1.04 -14.23 11.54
C GLY A 67 0.19 -13.55 12.12
N ASN A 68 1.11 -14.35 12.67
CA ASN A 68 2.31 -13.83 13.35
C ASN A 68 3.40 -13.26 12.43
N MET A 69 3.18 -13.26 11.10
CA MET A 69 4.15 -12.73 10.15
C MET A 69 4.03 -11.19 10.05
N PRO A 70 5.13 -10.44 10.25
CA PRO A 70 5.14 -9.02 9.91
C PRO A 70 4.88 -8.82 8.42
N VAL A 71 3.99 -7.90 8.09
CA VAL A 71 3.72 -7.49 6.72
C VAL A 71 3.65 -5.98 6.61
N SER A 72 3.59 -5.50 5.38
CA SER A 72 3.48 -4.09 5.08
C SER A 72 2.38 -3.80 4.08
N VAL A 73 1.83 -2.60 4.17
CA VAL A 73 0.99 -1.99 3.14
C VAL A 73 1.52 -0.60 2.86
N CYS A 74 2.08 -0.41 1.67
CA CYS A 74 2.68 0.85 1.27
C CYS A 74 1.90 1.48 0.13
N THR A 75 1.76 2.81 0.15
CA THR A 75 0.84 3.51 -0.73
C THR A 75 1.52 4.63 -1.48
N SER A 76 1.47 4.57 -2.81
CA SER A 76 1.81 5.69 -3.68
C SER A 76 0.54 6.38 -4.20
N SER A 77 0.57 7.70 -4.31
CA SER A 77 -0.50 8.48 -4.90
C SER A 77 0.07 9.59 -5.78
N GLY A 78 -0.55 9.84 -6.92
CA GLY A 78 -0.29 10.99 -7.79
C GLY A 78 -1.26 12.15 -7.58
N THR A 79 -2.29 11.97 -6.77
CA THR A 79 -3.34 12.98 -6.54
C THR A 79 -3.44 13.41 -5.08
N VAL A 80 -2.69 12.78 -4.18
CA VAL A 80 -2.69 13.01 -2.74
C VAL A 80 -1.27 13.19 -2.22
N GLY A 81 -1.05 14.24 -1.42
CA GLY A 81 0.21 14.51 -0.75
C GLY A 81 1.22 15.28 -1.61
N HIS A 82 2.37 15.59 -1.01
CA HIS A 82 3.47 16.35 -1.65
C HIS A 82 4.57 15.43 -2.21
N SER A 83 4.47 14.12 -1.98
CA SER A 83 5.44 13.13 -2.43
C SER A 83 5.40 13.00 -3.95
N LEU A 84 6.57 12.98 -4.59
CA LEU A 84 6.68 12.94 -6.04
C LEU A 84 6.26 11.56 -6.56
N SER A 85 5.02 11.44 -7.04
CA SER A 85 4.60 10.38 -7.94
C SER A 85 4.44 10.95 -9.34
N LEU A 86 4.99 10.26 -10.33
CA LEU A 86 4.88 10.67 -11.74
C LEU A 86 3.55 10.20 -12.36
N GLY A 87 2.78 9.39 -11.64
CA GLY A 87 1.49 8.84 -12.06
C GLY A 87 0.30 9.75 -11.77
N LYS A 88 -0.90 9.27 -12.10
CA LYS A 88 -2.19 9.92 -11.81
C LYS A 88 -3.15 9.02 -11.03
N ALA A 89 -2.66 7.90 -10.49
CA ALA A 89 -3.46 7.05 -9.63
C ALA A 89 -3.82 7.77 -8.33
N ASP A 90 -5.04 7.57 -7.84
CA ASP A 90 -5.47 8.13 -6.57
C ASP A 90 -4.86 7.37 -5.38
N ALA A 91 -4.74 6.05 -5.51
CA ALA A 91 -3.97 5.21 -4.60
C ALA A 91 -3.45 3.97 -5.32
N VAL A 92 -2.21 3.60 -5.03
CA VAL A 92 -1.63 2.31 -5.36
C VAL A 92 -1.09 1.71 -4.07
N CYS A 93 -1.77 0.72 -3.53
CA CYS A 93 -1.35 0.01 -2.33
C CYS A 93 -0.67 -1.30 -2.73
N VAL A 94 0.50 -1.58 -2.15
CA VAL A 94 1.23 -2.83 -2.33
C VAL A 94 1.41 -3.52 -1.00
N VAL A 95 1.14 -4.82 -0.96
CA VAL A 95 1.33 -5.69 0.20
C VAL A 95 2.56 -6.55 0.00
N SER A 96 3.45 -6.59 1.00
CA SER A 96 4.72 -7.34 0.99
C SER A 96 5.18 -7.63 2.42
N ALA A 97 6.06 -8.61 2.60
CA ALA A 97 6.78 -8.82 3.87
C ALA A 97 7.83 -7.72 4.15
N SER A 98 8.32 -7.03 3.12
CA SER A 98 9.22 -5.86 3.26
C SER A 98 8.52 -4.57 2.87
N CYS A 99 8.47 -3.63 3.82
CA CYS A 99 7.87 -2.31 3.70
C CYS A 99 8.70 -1.42 2.76
N ALA A 100 10.02 -1.47 2.88
CA ALA A 100 10.91 -0.76 1.97
C ALA A 100 10.69 -1.18 0.50
N PHE A 101 10.50 -2.49 0.28
CA PHE A 101 10.19 -3.00 -1.05
C PHE A 101 8.77 -2.62 -1.51
N ALA A 102 7.77 -2.73 -0.64
CA ALA A 102 6.39 -2.35 -0.97
C ALA A 102 6.27 -0.86 -1.35
N ASP A 103 6.95 0.04 -0.64
CA ASP A 103 6.97 1.49 -0.92
C ASP A 103 7.55 1.78 -2.32
N ALA A 104 8.72 1.18 -2.60
CA ALA A 104 9.36 1.30 -3.91
C ALA A 104 8.50 0.69 -5.04
N ALA A 105 7.86 -0.46 -4.78
CA ALA A 105 6.99 -1.12 -5.73
C ALA A 105 5.71 -0.30 -5.99
N ALA A 106 5.09 0.24 -4.95
CA ALA A 106 3.92 1.12 -5.05
C ALA A 106 4.24 2.33 -5.92
N THR A 107 5.39 2.97 -5.69
CA THR A 107 5.87 4.09 -6.51
C THR A 107 6.11 3.66 -7.97
N SER A 108 6.77 2.52 -8.20
CA SER A 108 7.04 2.01 -9.55
C SER A 108 5.77 1.69 -10.34
N ILE A 109 4.79 1.04 -9.69
CA ILE A 109 3.49 0.71 -10.27
C ILE A 109 2.69 2.01 -10.52
N GLY A 110 2.64 2.91 -9.54
CA GLY A 110 1.97 4.20 -9.62
C GLY A 110 2.45 5.06 -10.79
N ASN A 111 3.76 5.14 -11.00
CA ASN A 111 4.37 5.90 -12.09
C ASN A 111 3.87 5.51 -13.50
N ARG A 112 3.38 4.27 -13.66
CA ARG A 112 2.87 3.72 -14.93
C ARG A 112 1.41 4.04 -15.20
N ILE A 113 0.68 4.53 -14.22
CA ILE A 113 -0.75 4.82 -14.35
C ILE A 113 -0.92 6.28 -14.76
N LYS A 114 -1.37 6.52 -15.99
CA LYS A 114 -1.73 7.87 -16.47
C LYS A 114 -3.24 8.05 -16.59
N SER A 115 -3.98 6.95 -16.67
CA SER A 115 -5.43 6.90 -16.78
C SER A 115 -5.99 5.59 -16.21
N GLU A 116 -7.32 5.51 -16.08
CA GLU A 116 -8.03 4.29 -15.66
C GLU A 116 -7.75 3.09 -16.58
N ALA A 117 -7.45 3.32 -17.86
CA ALA A 117 -7.14 2.25 -18.82
C ALA A 117 -5.80 1.54 -18.52
N ASP A 118 -4.93 2.16 -17.73
CA ASP A 118 -3.60 1.63 -17.42
C ASP A 118 -3.62 0.66 -16.24
N ILE A 119 -4.70 0.61 -15.46
CA ILE A 119 -4.81 -0.17 -14.21
C ILE A 119 -4.38 -1.62 -14.42
N ARG A 120 -4.95 -2.29 -15.43
CA ARG A 120 -4.64 -3.70 -15.71
C ARG A 120 -3.17 -3.92 -16.07
N LYS A 121 -2.62 -3.07 -16.93
CA LYS A 121 -1.20 -3.15 -17.35
C LYS A 121 -0.25 -2.90 -16.19
N ALA A 122 -0.60 -1.97 -15.29
CA ALA A 122 0.19 -1.65 -14.10
C ALA A 122 0.19 -2.83 -13.11
N ILE A 123 -0.97 -3.46 -12.89
CA ILE A 123 -1.07 -4.70 -12.07
C ILE A 123 -0.27 -5.83 -12.71
N ASP A 124 -0.41 -6.07 -14.02
CA ASP A 124 0.34 -7.12 -14.73
C ASP A 124 1.86 -6.88 -14.71
N PHE A 125 2.30 -5.63 -14.62
CA PHE A 125 3.69 -5.29 -14.36
C PHE A 125 4.10 -5.63 -12.92
N GLY A 126 3.32 -5.22 -11.92
CA GLY A 126 3.60 -5.49 -10.50
C GLY A 126 3.67 -6.99 -10.20
N LYS A 127 2.80 -7.79 -10.82
CA LYS A 127 2.78 -9.27 -10.72
C LYS A 127 4.09 -9.95 -11.07
N LYS A 128 4.96 -9.31 -11.86
CA LYS A 128 6.26 -9.85 -12.26
C LYS A 128 7.33 -9.59 -11.19
N MET A 129 7.05 -8.72 -10.22
CA MET A 129 7.95 -8.47 -9.11
C MET A 129 7.80 -9.58 -8.07
N ARG A 130 8.92 -10.20 -7.73
CA ARG A 130 8.98 -11.17 -6.62
C ARG A 130 8.59 -10.47 -5.32
N ASP A 131 8.01 -11.21 -4.39
CA ASP A 131 7.73 -10.77 -3.01
C ASP A 131 6.53 -9.80 -2.86
N ILE A 132 5.79 -9.51 -3.93
CA ILE A 132 4.47 -8.84 -3.82
C ILE A 132 3.39 -9.88 -3.53
N MET A 133 2.65 -9.65 -2.44
CA MET A 133 1.54 -10.49 -1.98
C MET A 133 0.17 -9.95 -2.43
N GLY A 134 0.08 -8.64 -2.66
CA GLY A 134 -1.17 -7.98 -3.04
C GLY A 134 -0.94 -6.62 -3.67
N ILE A 135 -1.84 -6.24 -4.58
CA ILE A 135 -1.87 -4.94 -5.25
C ILE A 135 -3.30 -4.44 -5.30
N VAL A 136 -3.51 -3.20 -4.84
CA VAL A 136 -4.75 -2.44 -5.04
C VAL A 136 -4.42 -1.17 -5.80
N VAL A 137 -5.19 -0.88 -6.84
CA VAL A 137 -5.08 0.36 -7.60
C VAL A 137 -6.44 1.03 -7.65
N ILE A 138 -6.49 2.32 -7.32
CA ILE A 138 -7.68 3.16 -7.41
C ILE A 138 -7.35 4.35 -8.29
N THR A 139 -8.18 4.57 -9.31
CA THR A 139 -8.14 5.75 -10.18
C THR A 139 -9.58 6.13 -10.50
N GLY A 140 -10.01 7.33 -10.09
CA GLY A 140 -11.37 7.80 -10.28
C GLY A 140 -12.38 6.93 -9.55
N ASP A 141 -13.30 6.29 -10.29
CA ASP A 141 -14.29 5.35 -9.76
C ASP A 141 -13.92 3.87 -10.03
N LYS A 142 -12.74 3.61 -10.61
CA LYS A 142 -12.26 2.27 -10.93
C LYS A 142 -11.33 1.74 -9.86
N ILE A 143 -11.45 0.44 -9.63
CA ILE A 143 -10.57 -0.33 -8.75
C ILE A 143 -10.02 -1.54 -9.51
N GLY A 144 -8.73 -1.79 -9.35
CA GLY A 144 -8.07 -3.03 -9.75
C GLY A 144 -7.46 -3.70 -8.53
N VAL A 145 -7.58 -5.02 -8.45
CA VAL A 145 -7.19 -5.81 -7.28
C VAL A 145 -6.49 -7.08 -7.77
N TRP A 146 -5.38 -7.46 -7.13
CA TRP A 146 -4.70 -8.72 -7.36
C TRP A 146 -3.98 -9.22 -6.10
N GLY A 147 -3.90 -10.54 -5.94
CA GLY A 147 -3.15 -11.19 -4.86
C GLY A 147 -4.04 -11.68 -3.72
N GLU A 148 -3.42 -12.06 -2.60
CA GLU A 148 -4.08 -12.58 -1.40
C GLU A 148 -4.60 -11.43 -0.53
N ILE A 149 -5.60 -10.72 -1.06
CA ILE A 149 -6.14 -9.51 -0.44
C ILE A 149 -7.66 -9.52 -0.44
N GLU A 150 -8.26 -9.19 0.71
CA GLU A 150 -9.70 -9.06 0.88
C GLU A 150 -10.07 -7.57 0.95
N ILE A 151 -10.86 -7.08 -0.01
CA ILE A 151 -11.42 -5.74 0.04
C ILE A 151 -12.76 -5.79 0.76
N VAL A 152 -12.87 -5.02 1.84
CA VAL A 152 -14.09 -4.94 2.65
C VAL A 152 -14.64 -3.51 2.66
N PRO A 153 -15.97 -3.32 2.67
CA PRO A 153 -16.56 -2.00 2.88
C PRO A 153 -16.29 -1.53 4.31
N ILE A 154 -15.94 -0.26 4.48
CA ILE A 154 -15.79 0.37 5.79
C ILE A 154 -16.73 1.56 5.93
N LYS A 155 -17.29 1.76 7.11
CA LYS A 155 -18.01 2.99 7.44
C LYS A 155 -16.98 4.07 7.70
N GLY A 156 -16.76 4.97 6.74
CA GLY A 156 -15.92 6.13 6.95
C GLY A 156 -16.40 6.89 8.19
N LYS A 157 -15.53 7.06 9.20
CA LYS A 157 -15.78 8.08 10.22
C LYS A 157 -15.69 9.41 9.49
N LYS A 158 -16.77 10.19 9.50
CA LYS A 158 -16.69 11.62 9.17
C LYS A 158 -15.70 12.21 10.18
N GLY A 159 -14.50 12.57 9.70
CA GLY A 159 -13.66 13.54 10.38
C GLY A 159 -14.35 14.89 10.39
#